data_AF-A0A8T5UBG6-F1
#
_entry.id   AF-A0A8T5UBG6-F1
#
_cell.length_a   1.000
_cell.length_b   1.000
_cell.length_c   1.000
_cell.angle_alpha   90.00
_cell.angle_beta   90.00
_cell.angle_gamma   90.00
#
_symmetry.space_group_name_H-M   'P 1'
#
loop_
_entity.id
_entity.type
_entity.pdbx_description
1 polymer ?
#
loop_
_entity_poly.entity_id
_entity_poly.type
_entity_poly.pdbx_seq_one_letter_code
_entity_poly.pdbx_strand_id
1 'polypeptide(L)'
;MQKSLSPEKICVDLENNLLSKAFAIELLFSLIESSEDPDIRKSSIDAFKRIERKDDKIFEFIENFLLSDENPRVRSAAAKLIEHSFLAEGVESLKWTIHHDKSPIVLKTIKEIVENGKEETKVLNEGFGKVLEYIAKHIGIVREEASFFLDLEALFAEDIGDYKLDLSTYLLFQKIKDFEISDYWLKIEDNHVISLCFNYFNWIYFKQRPQIYSSLSKLQDPFIYLNTLKRLEETNQKSLNLPKSIGSLKELKYCTLIDNGIRNLPPEICSLEKLEYLDLSWNQLTNIPDGIFNLEKLEYLNLSHNNLDKIPLKLGDLKNLRELKLNGNNIKEIPPTLEYFANSLRKFKI
;
A
#
# COMPACT_ATOMS: atom_id res chain seq x y z
N MET A 1 -27.23 -4.68 -40.71
CA MET A 1 -26.36 -4.58 -39.52
C MET A 1 -25.36 -5.72 -39.56
N GLN A 2 -24.14 -5.47 -40.06
CA GLN A 2 -23.02 -6.40 -39.82
C GLN A 2 -22.80 -6.44 -38.31
N LYS A 3 -22.96 -7.60 -37.67
CA LYS A 3 -22.48 -7.78 -36.29
C LYS A 3 -20.97 -7.55 -36.35
N SER A 4 -20.49 -6.46 -35.75
CA SER A 4 -19.06 -6.15 -35.72
C SER A 4 -18.29 -7.35 -35.15
N LEU A 5 -17.18 -7.68 -35.77
CA LEU A 5 -16.26 -8.69 -35.26
C LEU A 5 -15.73 -8.21 -33.90
N SER A 6 -15.75 -9.07 -32.88
CA SER A 6 -15.18 -8.77 -31.55
C SER A 6 -14.47 -10.00 -30.98
N PRO A 7 -13.54 -9.82 -30.04
CA PRO A 7 -12.83 -10.93 -29.39
C PRO A 7 -13.80 -11.92 -28.73
N GLU A 8 -14.81 -11.41 -28.02
CA GLU A 8 -15.82 -12.23 -27.35
C GLU A 8 -16.61 -13.06 -28.36
N LYS A 9 -16.98 -12.46 -29.49
CA LYS A 9 -17.69 -13.18 -30.53
C LYS A 9 -16.84 -14.29 -31.14
N ILE A 10 -15.55 -14.04 -31.37
CA ILE A 10 -14.62 -15.06 -31.88
C ILE A 10 -14.51 -16.22 -30.88
N CYS A 11 -14.41 -15.94 -29.58
CA CYS A 11 -14.40 -16.98 -28.55
C CYS A 11 -15.70 -17.78 -28.53
N VAL A 12 -16.86 -17.12 -28.57
CA VAL A 12 -18.17 -17.79 -28.58
C VAL A 12 -18.36 -18.64 -29.83
N ASP A 13 -17.95 -18.15 -31.00
CA ASP A 13 -18.04 -18.89 -32.25
C ASP A 13 -17.09 -20.10 -32.26
N LEU A 14 -15.91 -19.98 -31.64
CA LEU A 14 -14.98 -21.08 -31.43
C LEU A 14 -15.55 -22.15 -30.47
N GLU A 15 -16.11 -21.74 -29.32
CA GLU A 15 -16.72 -22.62 -28.33
C GLU A 15 -17.93 -23.39 -28.91
N ASN A 16 -18.68 -22.77 -29.83
CA ASN A 16 -19.81 -23.39 -30.52
C ASN A 16 -19.42 -24.20 -31.77
N ASN A 17 -18.12 -24.42 -32.02
CA ASN A 17 -17.58 -25.09 -33.21
C ASN A 17 -18.02 -24.45 -34.55
N LEU A 18 -18.38 -23.16 -34.54
CA LEU A 18 -18.70 -22.39 -35.74
C LEU A 18 -17.43 -21.88 -36.45
N LEU A 19 -16.29 -21.96 -35.77
CA LEU A 19 -15.01 -21.44 -36.22
C LEU A 19 -13.87 -22.41 -35.88
N SER A 20 -12.90 -22.55 -36.78
CA SER A 20 -11.71 -23.38 -36.50
C SER A 20 -10.69 -22.59 -35.65
N LYS A 21 -9.89 -23.28 -34.83
CA LYS A 21 -8.81 -22.65 -34.05
C LYS A 21 -7.85 -21.82 -34.93
N ALA A 22 -7.50 -22.33 -36.11
CA ALA A 22 -6.62 -21.62 -37.04
C ALA A 22 -7.27 -20.33 -37.55
N PHE A 23 -8.55 -20.36 -37.92
CA PHE A 23 -9.24 -19.16 -38.38
C PHE A 23 -9.49 -18.16 -37.24
N ALA A 24 -9.68 -18.63 -36.00
CA ALA A 24 -9.80 -17.76 -34.83
C ALA A 24 -8.54 -16.93 -34.62
N ILE A 25 -7.37 -17.57 -34.77
CA ILE A 25 -6.06 -16.91 -34.64
C ILE A 25 -5.93 -15.79 -35.68
N GLU A 26 -6.23 -16.07 -36.94
CA GLU A 26 -6.18 -15.06 -38.02
C GLU A 26 -7.11 -13.87 -37.76
N LEU A 27 -8.33 -14.13 -37.26
CA LEU A 27 -9.26 -13.06 -36.91
C LEU A 27 -8.79 -12.23 -35.72
N LEU A 28 -8.16 -12.85 -34.72
CA LEU A 28 -7.59 -12.13 -33.57
C LEU A 28 -6.38 -11.29 -33.98
N PHE A 29 -5.48 -11.81 -34.83
CA PHE A 29 -4.39 -11.01 -35.40
C PHE A 29 -4.93 -9.79 -36.14
N SER A 30 -5.92 -10.00 -37.01
CA SER A 30 -6.54 -8.91 -37.76
C SER A 30 -7.18 -7.85 -36.84
N LEU A 31 -7.87 -8.25 -35.76
CA LEU A 31 -8.43 -7.32 -34.79
C LEU A 31 -7.36 -6.51 -34.06
N ILE A 32 -6.25 -7.14 -33.67
CA ILE A 32 -5.18 -6.48 -32.94
C ILE A 32 -4.46 -5.46 -33.84
N GLU A 33 -4.10 -5.86 -35.06
CA GLU A 33 -3.36 -5.01 -35.99
C GLU A 33 -4.18 -3.82 -36.49
N SER A 34 -5.50 -3.97 -36.63
CA SER A 34 -6.37 -2.93 -37.18
C SER A 34 -6.98 -1.99 -36.12
N SER A 35 -6.84 -2.30 -34.83
CA SER A 35 -7.52 -1.55 -33.76
C SER A 35 -6.59 -0.60 -33.03
N GLU A 36 -6.91 0.69 -33.08
CA GLU A 36 -6.31 1.71 -32.20
C GLU A 36 -6.83 1.61 -30.76
N ASP A 37 -7.97 0.94 -30.54
CA ASP A 37 -8.57 0.75 -29.22
C ASP A 37 -7.78 -0.29 -28.40
N PRO A 38 -7.15 0.13 -27.28
CA PRO A 38 -6.36 -0.76 -26.44
C PRO A 38 -7.20 -1.84 -25.74
N ASP A 39 -8.48 -1.60 -25.49
CA ASP A 39 -9.36 -2.60 -24.87
C ASP A 39 -9.67 -3.73 -25.85
N ILE A 40 -9.85 -3.41 -27.14
CA ILE A 40 -10.00 -4.43 -28.20
C ILE A 40 -8.70 -5.24 -28.33
N ARG A 41 -7.53 -4.57 -28.38
CA ARG A 41 -6.24 -5.28 -28.48
C ARG A 41 -6.01 -6.19 -27.28
N LYS A 42 -6.21 -5.66 -26.06
CA LYS A 42 -6.10 -6.41 -24.81
C LYS A 42 -7.05 -7.62 -24.77
N SER A 43 -8.34 -7.43 -25.04
CA SER A 43 -9.32 -8.53 -25.06
C SER A 43 -9.01 -9.57 -26.12
N SER A 44 -8.45 -9.16 -27.26
CA SER A 44 -7.98 -10.09 -28.30
C SER A 44 -6.77 -10.92 -27.83
N ILE A 45 -5.83 -10.30 -27.10
CA ILE A 45 -4.71 -11.03 -26.49
C ILE A 45 -5.22 -12.03 -25.45
N ASP A 46 -6.15 -11.64 -24.59
CA ASP A 46 -6.74 -12.54 -23.59
C ASP A 46 -7.51 -13.71 -24.25
N ALA A 47 -8.10 -13.50 -25.43
CA ALA A 47 -8.78 -14.55 -26.19
C ALA A 47 -7.84 -15.68 -26.65
N PHE A 48 -6.55 -15.41 -26.92
CA PHE A 48 -5.58 -16.45 -27.29
C PHE A 48 -5.42 -17.52 -26.20
N LYS A 49 -5.61 -17.17 -24.92
CA LYS A 49 -5.56 -18.15 -23.82
C LYS A 49 -6.57 -19.28 -24.00
N ARG A 50 -7.73 -19.00 -24.60
CA ARG A 50 -8.81 -19.99 -24.83
C ARG A 50 -8.57 -20.90 -26.02
N ILE A 51 -7.65 -20.54 -26.92
CA ILE A 51 -7.37 -21.32 -28.13
C ILE A 51 -6.50 -22.53 -27.81
N GLU A 52 -5.75 -22.50 -26.69
CA GLU A 52 -4.86 -23.58 -26.21
C GLU A 52 -3.95 -24.14 -27.31
N ARG A 53 -3.45 -23.27 -28.20
CA ARG A 53 -2.52 -23.63 -29.26
C ARG A 53 -1.22 -22.87 -29.06
N LYS A 54 -0.11 -23.61 -28.98
CA LYS A 54 1.25 -23.06 -29.03
C LYS A 54 1.67 -23.01 -30.49
N ASP A 55 1.91 -21.81 -30.99
CA ASP A 55 2.28 -21.54 -32.36
C ASP A 55 3.32 -20.42 -32.35
N ASP A 56 4.45 -20.61 -33.03
CA ASP A 56 5.58 -19.67 -33.03
C ASP A 56 5.15 -18.28 -33.52
N LYS A 57 4.19 -18.21 -34.45
CA LYS A 57 3.65 -16.94 -34.92
C LYS A 57 2.89 -16.19 -33.84
N ILE A 58 2.17 -16.90 -32.96
CA ILE A 58 1.49 -16.28 -31.83
C ILE A 58 2.54 -15.73 -30.86
N PHE A 59 3.62 -16.47 -30.60
CA PHE A 59 4.69 -15.99 -29.73
C PHE A 59 5.36 -14.73 -30.28
N GLU A 60 5.85 -14.76 -31.52
CA GLU A 60 6.49 -13.60 -32.18
C GLU A 60 5.58 -12.37 -32.14
N PHE A 61 4.29 -12.57 -32.41
CA PHE A 61 3.30 -11.51 -32.37
C PHE A 61 3.20 -10.92 -30.96
N ILE A 62 2.96 -11.75 -29.95
CA ILE A 62 2.76 -11.30 -28.56
C ILE A 62 4.04 -10.70 -27.95
N GLU A 63 5.21 -11.21 -28.30
CA GLU A 63 6.49 -10.63 -27.93
C GLU A 63 6.61 -9.19 -28.44
N ASN A 64 6.27 -8.94 -29.71
CA ASN A 64 6.27 -7.57 -30.25
C ASN A 64 5.34 -6.65 -29.44
N PHE A 65 4.14 -7.09 -29.09
CA PHE A 65 3.24 -6.28 -28.26
C PHE A 65 3.80 -6.01 -26.87
N LEU A 66 4.41 -7.00 -26.22
CA LEU A 66 5.08 -6.79 -24.93
C LEU A 66 6.19 -5.73 -25.03
N LEU A 67 6.92 -5.67 -26.14
CA LEU A 67 8.09 -4.80 -26.28
C LEU A 67 7.76 -3.41 -26.84
N SER A 68 6.69 -3.27 -27.64
CA SER A 68 6.45 -2.04 -28.40
C SER A 68 5.04 -1.45 -28.36
N ASP A 69 4.01 -2.12 -27.82
CA ASP A 69 2.67 -1.50 -27.76
C ASP A 69 2.72 -0.25 -26.87
N GLU A 70 2.14 0.85 -27.32
CA GLU A 70 2.14 2.11 -26.56
C GLU A 70 1.34 1.97 -25.25
N ASN A 71 0.29 1.15 -25.25
CA ASN A 71 -0.60 1.00 -24.12
C ASN A 71 -0.09 -0.07 -23.12
N PRO A 72 0.18 0.31 -21.87
CA PRO A 72 0.73 -0.62 -20.89
C PRO A 72 -0.23 -1.74 -20.46
N ARG A 73 -1.56 -1.57 -20.63
CA ARG A 73 -2.53 -2.64 -20.37
C ARG A 73 -2.41 -3.76 -21.40
N VAL A 74 -2.11 -3.40 -22.66
CA VAL A 74 -1.88 -4.36 -23.74
C VAL A 74 -0.56 -5.10 -23.49
N ARG A 75 0.52 -4.39 -23.15
CA ARG A 75 1.80 -4.99 -22.76
C ARG A 75 1.68 -5.93 -21.55
N SER A 76 0.90 -5.54 -20.53
CA SER A 76 0.59 -6.40 -19.38
C SER A 76 -0.17 -7.67 -19.78
N ALA A 77 -1.16 -7.57 -20.67
CA ALA A 77 -1.87 -8.75 -21.19
C ALA A 77 -0.94 -9.68 -21.98
N ALA A 78 -0.03 -9.11 -22.78
CA ALA A 78 1.01 -9.86 -23.49
C ALA A 78 1.93 -10.62 -22.52
N ALA A 79 2.43 -9.96 -21.46
CA ALA A 79 3.24 -10.61 -20.43
C ALA A 79 2.50 -11.80 -19.76
N LYS A 80 1.21 -11.65 -19.44
CA LYS A 80 0.39 -12.73 -18.86
C LYS A 80 0.20 -13.90 -19.82
N LEU A 81 0.03 -13.63 -21.12
CA LEU A 81 -0.10 -14.69 -22.11
C LEU A 81 1.24 -15.42 -22.33
N ILE A 82 2.36 -14.70 -22.29
CA ILE A 82 3.70 -15.29 -22.32
C ILE A 82 3.88 -16.24 -21.14
N GLU A 83 3.58 -15.81 -19.91
CA GLU A 83 3.68 -16.70 -18.74
C GLU A 83 2.81 -17.95 -18.88
N HIS A 84 1.56 -17.79 -19.32
CA HIS A 84 0.61 -18.89 -19.43
C HIS A 84 1.01 -19.92 -20.51
N SER A 85 1.47 -19.46 -21.68
CA SER A 85 1.56 -20.29 -22.88
C SER A 85 2.98 -20.47 -23.43
N PHE A 86 3.90 -19.52 -23.17
CA PHE A 86 5.21 -19.40 -23.82
C PHE A 86 6.33 -19.05 -22.84
N LEU A 87 6.24 -19.54 -21.60
CA LEU A 87 7.13 -19.10 -20.53
C LEU A 87 8.61 -19.35 -20.86
N ALA A 88 8.94 -20.52 -21.42
CA ALA A 88 10.31 -20.89 -21.73
C ALA A 88 10.91 -20.02 -22.84
N GLU A 89 10.10 -19.70 -23.85
CA GLU A 89 10.47 -18.88 -25.01
C GLU A 89 10.56 -17.39 -24.64
N GLY A 90 9.67 -16.91 -23.76
CA GLY A 90 9.52 -15.50 -23.43
C GLY A 90 10.33 -14.99 -22.24
N VAL A 91 11.15 -15.82 -21.59
CA VAL A 91 11.95 -15.38 -20.42
C VAL A 91 12.83 -14.17 -20.76
N GLU A 92 13.51 -14.17 -21.90
CA GLU A 92 14.40 -13.07 -22.29
C GLU A 92 13.61 -11.80 -22.63
N SER A 93 12.44 -11.92 -23.24
CA SER A 93 11.54 -10.78 -23.51
C SER A 93 11.07 -10.16 -22.19
N LEU A 94 10.61 -10.99 -21.23
CA LEU A 94 10.23 -10.52 -19.89
C LEU A 94 11.40 -9.85 -19.17
N LYS A 95 12.60 -10.42 -19.26
CA LYS A 95 13.81 -9.84 -18.68
C LYS A 95 14.15 -8.49 -19.30
N TRP A 96 14.03 -8.36 -20.62
CA TRP A 96 14.24 -7.09 -21.30
C TRP A 96 13.23 -6.05 -20.84
N THR A 97 11.94 -6.43 -20.72
CA THR A 97 10.87 -5.55 -20.24
C THR A 97 11.14 -5.05 -18.83
N ILE A 98 11.63 -5.88 -17.90
CA ILE A 98 11.99 -5.44 -16.54
C ILE A 98 13.02 -4.30 -16.54
N HIS A 99 13.98 -4.32 -17.47
CA HIS A 99 15.05 -3.32 -17.50
C HIS A 99 14.68 -2.02 -18.21
N HIS A 100 13.67 -2.04 -19.09
CA HIS A 100 13.40 -0.94 -20.01
C HIS A 100 11.98 -0.37 -19.91
N ASP A 101 10.99 -1.18 -19.49
CA ASP A 101 9.63 -0.71 -19.31
C ASP A 101 9.52 0.10 -18.02
N LYS A 102 8.85 1.26 -18.13
CA LYS A 102 8.61 2.18 -17.02
C LYS A 102 7.19 2.09 -16.50
N SER A 103 6.35 1.23 -17.05
CA SER A 103 4.97 1.13 -16.62
C SER A 103 4.84 0.25 -15.38
N PRO A 104 4.29 0.76 -14.26
CA PRO A 104 4.09 -0.02 -13.06
C PRO A 104 3.17 -1.21 -13.28
N ILE A 105 2.13 -1.09 -14.13
CA ILE A 105 1.22 -2.22 -14.36
C ILE A 105 1.94 -3.39 -15.05
N VAL A 106 2.85 -3.10 -15.98
CA VAL A 106 3.67 -4.11 -16.66
C VAL A 106 4.69 -4.70 -15.69
N LEU A 107 5.46 -3.86 -15.00
CA LEU A 107 6.44 -4.31 -14.02
C LEU A 107 5.80 -5.11 -12.88
N LYS A 108 4.66 -4.68 -12.36
CA LYS A 108 3.88 -5.41 -11.35
C LYS A 108 3.34 -6.74 -11.89
N THR A 109 2.89 -6.77 -13.14
CA THR A 109 2.46 -8.03 -13.79
C THR A 109 3.62 -9.03 -13.85
N ILE A 110 4.80 -8.59 -14.29
CA ILE A 110 5.96 -9.48 -14.37
C ILE A 110 6.45 -9.87 -12.97
N LYS A 111 6.33 -8.98 -11.97
CA LYS A 111 6.60 -9.31 -10.56
C LYS A 111 5.67 -10.44 -10.08
N GLU A 112 4.36 -10.34 -10.34
CA GLU A 112 3.39 -11.38 -10.00
C GLU A 112 3.70 -12.72 -10.71
N ILE A 113 4.18 -12.67 -11.96
CA ILE A 113 4.67 -13.86 -12.68
C ILE A 113 5.87 -14.50 -11.98
N VAL A 114 6.80 -13.69 -11.47
CA VAL A 114 7.98 -14.20 -10.76
C VAL A 114 7.60 -14.79 -9.39
N GLU A 115 6.73 -14.11 -8.64
CA GLU A 115 6.30 -14.56 -7.31
C GLU A 115 5.47 -15.86 -7.35
N ASN A 116 4.68 -16.05 -8.41
CA ASN A 116 3.83 -17.24 -8.60
C ASN A 116 4.45 -18.31 -9.53
N GLY A 117 5.59 -18.01 -10.14
CA GLY A 117 6.17 -18.76 -11.24
C GLY A 117 7.01 -19.98 -10.85
N LYS A 118 7.44 -20.73 -11.88
CA LYS A 118 8.30 -21.92 -11.79
C LYS A 118 9.79 -21.55 -11.73
N GLU A 119 10.67 -22.54 -11.62
CA GLU A 119 12.13 -22.35 -11.58
C GLU A 119 12.67 -21.43 -12.70
N GLU A 120 12.03 -21.48 -13.88
CA GLU A 120 12.39 -20.70 -15.07
C GLU A 120 12.29 -19.17 -14.86
N THR A 121 11.39 -18.69 -13.99
CA THR A 121 11.23 -17.25 -13.73
C THR A 121 12.25 -16.71 -12.73
N LYS A 122 13.02 -17.57 -12.05
CA LYS A 122 13.96 -17.12 -10.99
C LYS A 122 15.04 -16.18 -11.52
N VAL A 123 15.45 -16.33 -12.79
CA VAL A 123 16.43 -15.46 -13.44
C VAL A 123 15.96 -13.99 -13.52
N LEU A 124 14.65 -13.76 -13.45
CA LEU A 124 14.06 -12.42 -13.51
C LEU A 124 14.19 -11.66 -12.17
N ASN A 125 14.43 -12.36 -11.05
CA ASN A 125 14.56 -11.74 -9.73
C ASN A 125 15.69 -10.71 -9.65
N GLU A 126 16.81 -10.95 -10.36
CA GLU A 126 17.93 -10.00 -10.37
C GLU A 126 17.54 -8.67 -11.02
N GLY A 127 16.79 -8.74 -12.12
CA GLY A 127 16.26 -7.56 -12.81
C GLY A 127 15.33 -6.75 -11.91
N PHE A 128 14.41 -7.42 -11.22
CA PHE A 128 13.54 -6.75 -10.25
C PHE A 128 14.29 -6.13 -9.08
N GLY A 129 15.37 -6.76 -8.64
CA GLY A 129 16.23 -6.17 -7.62
C GLY A 129 16.71 -4.78 -8.00
N LYS A 130 17.13 -4.59 -9.25
CA LYS A 130 17.58 -3.28 -9.77
C LYS A 130 16.44 -2.27 -9.88
N VAL A 131 15.24 -2.71 -10.30
CA VAL A 131 14.04 -1.84 -10.34
C VAL A 131 13.68 -1.37 -8.95
N LEU A 132 13.61 -2.28 -7.98
CA LEU A 132 13.28 -1.96 -6.60
C LEU A 132 14.37 -1.09 -5.96
N GLU A 133 15.65 -1.35 -6.23
CA GLU A 133 16.76 -0.49 -5.78
C GLU A 133 16.70 0.91 -6.41
N TYR A 134 16.32 1.00 -7.69
CA TYR A 134 16.11 2.28 -8.35
C TYR A 134 15.00 3.06 -7.65
N ILE A 135 13.82 2.46 -7.47
CA ILE A 135 12.68 3.06 -6.78
C ILE A 135 13.10 3.48 -5.36
N ALA A 136 13.73 2.56 -4.62
CA ALA A 136 14.20 2.77 -3.26
C ALA A 136 15.17 3.95 -3.14
N LYS A 137 16.19 3.99 -4.00
CA LYS A 137 17.18 5.08 -4.03
C LYS A 137 16.56 6.43 -4.38
N HIS A 138 15.63 6.46 -5.34
CA HIS A 138 15.01 7.71 -5.78
C HIS A 138 14.03 8.26 -4.74
N ILE A 139 13.42 7.40 -3.95
CA ILE A 139 12.41 7.75 -2.94
C ILE A 139 12.96 7.59 -1.53
N GLY A 140 14.27 7.44 -1.32
CA GLY A 140 14.89 7.36 0.01
C GLY A 140 14.32 6.27 0.94
N ILE A 141 13.80 5.18 0.37
CA ILE A 141 13.23 4.04 1.12
C ILE A 141 14.12 2.81 0.98
N VAL A 142 13.83 1.75 1.74
CA VAL A 142 14.48 0.46 1.55
C VAL A 142 13.87 -0.31 0.37
N ARG A 143 14.63 -1.26 -0.18
CA ARG A 143 14.25 -2.05 -1.38
C ARG A 143 12.94 -2.82 -1.18
N GLU A 144 12.67 -3.25 0.04
CA GLU A 144 11.47 -4.00 0.42
C GLU A 144 10.21 -3.13 0.34
N GLU A 145 10.33 -1.81 0.58
CA GLU A 145 9.23 -0.84 0.49
C GLU A 145 8.92 -0.45 -0.95
N ALA A 146 9.94 -0.39 -1.81
CA ALA A 146 9.77 -0.12 -3.23
C ALA A 146 8.75 -1.06 -3.90
N SER A 147 8.62 -2.28 -3.37
CA SER A 147 7.68 -3.30 -3.84
C SER A 147 6.22 -2.90 -3.58
N PHE A 148 5.93 -2.35 -2.39
CA PHE A 148 4.62 -1.82 -2.05
C PHE A 148 4.25 -0.61 -2.92
N PHE A 149 5.21 0.28 -3.16
CA PHE A 149 4.99 1.43 -4.03
C PHE A 149 4.73 1.03 -5.48
N LEU A 150 5.47 0.05 -6.01
CA LEU A 150 5.19 -0.50 -7.34
C LEU A 150 3.75 -1.05 -7.43
N ASP A 151 3.29 -1.76 -6.40
CA ASP A 151 1.92 -2.30 -6.34
C ASP A 151 0.86 -1.20 -6.29
N LEU A 152 1.12 -0.15 -5.52
CA LEU A 152 0.25 1.02 -5.40
C LEU A 152 0.15 1.77 -6.73
N GLU A 153 1.28 2.02 -7.38
CA GLU A 153 1.35 2.71 -8.67
C GLU A 153 0.64 1.93 -9.76
N ALA A 154 0.81 0.61 -9.79
CA ALA A 154 0.10 -0.25 -10.72
C ALA A 154 -1.41 -0.20 -10.52
N LEU A 155 -1.89 -0.08 -9.27
CA LEU A 155 -3.31 0.05 -8.98
C LEU A 155 -3.91 1.33 -9.59
N PHE A 156 -3.23 2.47 -9.46
CA PHE A 156 -3.74 3.73 -10.03
C PHE A 156 -3.55 3.81 -11.54
N ALA A 157 -2.56 3.10 -12.09
CA ALA A 157 -2.38 2.94 -13.53
C ALA A 157 -3.47 2.07 -14.18
N GLU A 158 -4.23 1.29 -13.42
CA GLU A 158 -5.35 0.50 -13.97
C GLU A 158 -6.47 1.39 -14.51
N ASP A 159 -6.59 2.65 -14.10
CA ASP A 159 -7.69 3.56 -14.52
C ASP A 159 -7.27 4.64 -15.53
N ILE A 160 -5.97 4.90 -15.70
CA ILE A 160 -5.46 5.98 -16.56
C ILE A 160 -4.52 5.40 -17.63
N GLY A 161 -4.96 5.43 -18.89
CA GLY A 161 -4.09 5.12 -20.02
C GLY A 161 -2.90 6.08 -20.09
N ASP A 162 -1.73 5.54 -20.39
CA ASP A 162 -0.44 6.25 -20.54
C ASP A 162 0.31 6.61 -19.24
N TYR A 163 0.05 5.86 -18.17
CA TYR A 163 0.79 5.98 -16.92
C TYR A 163 2.27 5.51 -17.07
N LYS A 164 3.23 6.36 -16.70
CA LYS A 164 4.67 6.05 -16.56
C LYS A 164 5.10 6.24 -15.10
N LEU A 165 5.93 5.32 -14.59
CA LEU A 165 6.56 5.43 -13.28
C LEU A 165 7.53 6.62 -13.30
N ASP A 166 7.04 7.77 -12.86
CA ASP A 166 7.78 9.01 -12.76
C ASP A 166 7.80 9.50 -11.30
N LEU A 167 8.88 10.18 -10.91
CA LEU A 167 8.99 10.83 -9.60
C LEU A 167 7.83 11.81 -9.33
N SER A 168 7.23 12.36 -10.40
CA SER A 168 6.04 13.21 -10.27
C SER A 168 4.80 12.48 -9.77
N THR A 169 4.66 11.16 -9.97
CA THR A 169 3.55 10.42 -9.37
C THR A 169 3.73 10.27 -7.87
N TYR A 170 4.97 10.14 -7.38
CA TYR A 170 5.24 10.22 -5.94
C TYR A 170 4.83 11.58 -5.35
N LEU A 171 5.00 12.68 -6.10
CA LEU A 171 4.45 13.99 -5.75
C LEU A 171 2.93 14.08 -5.90
N LEU A 172 2.31 13.24 -6.74
CA LEU A 172 0.85 13.11 -6.83
C LEU A 172 0.28 12.44 -5.58
N PHE A 173 0.93 11.42 -5.02
CA PHE A 173 0.52 10.83 -3.74
C PHE A 173 0.57 11.83 -2.59
N GLN A 174 1.54 12.76 -2.58
CA GLN A 174 1.54 13.90 -1.65
C GLN A 174 0.30 14.78 -1.76
N LYS A 175 -0.46 14.71 -2.86
CA LYS A 175 -1.64 15.52 -3.12
C LYS A 175 -2.95 14.77 -2.87
N ILE A 176 -2.92 13.46 -2.61
CA ILE A 176 -4.13 12.70 -2.32
C ILE A 176 -4.58 13.06 -0.91
N LYS A 177 -5.57 13.95 -0.86
CA LYS A 177 -6.27 14.32 0.37
C LYS A 177 -7.37 13.31 0.62
N ASP A 178 -7.55 12.99 1.88
CA ASP A 178 -8.85 12.52 2.32
C ASP A 178 -9.84 13.70 2.22
N PHE A 179 -10.93 13.51 1.47
CA PHE A 179 -11.91 14.58 1.23
C PHE A 179 -12.79 14.89 2.45
N GLU A 180 -12.87 13.99 3.43
CA GLU A 180 -13.64 14.19 4.66
C GLU A 180 -12.84 14.93 5.74
N ILE A 181 -11.55 14.63 5.90
CA ILE A 181 -10.67 15.25 6.92
C ILE A 181 -9.67 16.26 6.36
N SER A 182 -9.62 16.47 5.04
CA SER A 182 -8.73 17.43 4.34
C SER A 182 -7.22 17.22 4.53
N ASP A 183 -6.82 16.15 5.22
CA ASP A 183 -5.42 15.78 5.47
C ASP A 183 -4.88 14.81 4.43
N TYR A 184 -3.57 14.90 4.17
CA TYR A 184 -2.87 13.97 3.30
C TYR A 184 -2.62 12.66 4.05
N TRP A 185 -3.20 11.57 3.57
CA TRP A 185 -3.05 10.26 4.21
C TRP A 185 -1.71 9.59 3.90
N LEU A 186 -0.92 10.14 2.98
CA LEU A 186 0.50 9.85 2.77
C LEU A 186 1.23 11.18 2.57
N LYS A 187 2.19 11.49 3.44
CA LYS A 187 3.05 12.67 3.31
C LYS A 187 4.49 12.23 3.14
N ILE A 188 5.12 12.75 2.10
CA ILE A 188 6.52 12.54 1.77
C ILE A 188 7.24 13.89 1.86
N GLU A 189 8.37 13.94 2.55
CA GLU A 189 9.26 15.10 2.63
C GLU A 189 10.68 14.61 2.35
N ASP A 190 11.42 15.30 1.48
CA ASP A 190 12.79 14.93 1.09
C ASP A 190 12.97 13.46 0.69
N ASN A 191 12.02 12.89 -0.07
CA ASN A 191 12.03 11.47 -0.44
C ASN A 191 12.02 10.56 0.80
N HIS A 192 11.23 10.87 1.83
CA HIS A 192 10.96 9.95 2.94
C HIS A 192 9.49 10.02 3.32
N VAL A 193 8.88 8.86 3.63
CA VAL A 193 7.55 8.83 4.23
C VAL A 193 7.65 9.43 5.63
N ILE A 194 7.06 10.60 5.82
CA ILE A 194 7.03 11.30 7.10
C ILE A 194 5.65 11.24 7.77
N SER A 195 4.61 10.86 7.04
CA SER A 195 3.26 10.64 7.56
C SER A 195 2.56 9.59 6.72
N LEU A 196 1.83 8.70 7.38
CA LEU A 196 0.93 7.74 6.77
C LEU A 196 -0.28 7.65 7.71
N CYS A 197 -1.42 8.21 7.31
CA CYS A 197 -2.66 8.19 8.10
C CYS A 197 -3.59 7.12 7.54
N PHE A 198 -3.77 6.04 8.29
CA PHE A 198 -4.78 5.05 7.97
C PHE A 198 -6.06 5.41 8.73
N ASN A 199 -7.17 5.59 8.01
CA ASN A 199 -8.48 5.70 8.63
C ASN A 199 -9.38 4.56 8.16
N TYR A 200 -10.55 4.46 8.76
CA TYR A 200 -11.55 3.44 8.43
C TYR A 200 -11.82 3.31 6.92
N PHE A 201 -11.90 4.43 6.19
CA PHE A 201 -12.17 4.46 4.76
C PHE A 201 -10.99 3.98 3.92
N ASN A 202 -9.78 4.47 4.20
CA ASN A 202 -8.55 4.05 3.53
C ASN A 202 -8.25 2.56 3.81
N TRP A 203 -8.54 2.09 5.04
CA TRP A 203 -8.43 0.67 5.40
C TRP A 203 -9.39 -0.22 4.63
N ILE A 204 -10.64 0.22 4.45
CA ILE A 204 -11.61 -0.51 3.62
C ILE A 204 -11.15 -0.52 2.16
N TYR A 205 -10.65 0.61 1.65
CA TYR A 205 -10.13 0.72 0.29
C TYR A 205 -9.01 -0.30 0.03
N PHE A 206 -8.02 -0.41 0.93
CA PHE A 206 -6.96 -1.41 0.80
C PHE A 206 -7.46 -2.84 1.00
N LYS A 207 -8.39 -3.09 1.93
CA LYS A 207 -8.99 -4.43 2.11
C LYS A 207 -9.75 -4.91 0.88
N GLN A 208 -10.31 -4.00 0.08
CA GLN A 208 -10.95 -4.30 -1.20
C GLN A 208 -9.94 -4.52 -2.34
N ARG A 209 -8.63 -4.34 -2.09
CA ARG A 209 -7.54 -4.55 -3.06
C ARG A 209 -6.58 -5.64 -2.54
N PRO A 210 -6.90 -6.93 -2.77
CA PRO A 210 -6.17 -8.06 -2.18
C PRO A 210 -4.66 -8.04 -2.40
N GLN A 211 -4.19 -7.50 -3.53
CA GLN A 211 -2.77 -7.38 -3.88
C GLN A 211 -2.01 -6.48 -2.89
N ILE A 212 -2.47 -5.25 -2.68
CA ILE A 212 -1.84 -4.28 -1.78
C ILE A 212 -1.99 -4.71 -0.32
N TYR A 213 -3.17 -5.22 0.04
CA TYR A 213 -3.39 -5.84 1.33
C TYR A 213 -2.43 -7.01 1.55
N SER A 214 -2.14 -7.84 0.54
CA SER A 214 -1.17 -8.94 0.68
C SER A 214 0.25 -8.42 0.95
N SER A 215 0.70 -7.35 0.28
CA SER A 215 2.01 -6.75 0.50
C SER A 215 2.13 -6.12 1.89
N LEU A 216 1.10 -5.40 2.34
CA LEU A 216 1.01 -4.84 3.71
C LEU A 216 0.89 -5.92 4.79
N SER A 217 0.06 -6.95 4.57
CA SER A 217 -0.18 -8.02 5.55
C SER A 217 0.95 -9.05 5.65
N LYS A 218 1.85 -9.10 4.64
CA LYS A 218 3.11 -9.85 4.69
C LYS A 218 4.19 -9.15 5.51
N LEU A 219 4.03 -7.86 5.85
CA LEU A 219 4.93 -7.18 6.78
C LEU A 219 4.73 -7.78 8.16
N GLN A 220 5.68 -8.60 8.62
CA GLN A 220 5.67 -9.17 9.96
C GLN A 220 5.62 -8.08 11.04
N ASP A 221 6.17 -6.89 10.74
CA ASP A 221 6.15 -5.76 11.64
C ASP A 221 6.40 -4.41 10.92
N PRO A 222 5.35 -3.71 10.46
CA PRO A 222 5.50 -2.50 9.64
C PRO A 222 6.19 -1.35 10.39
N PHE A 223 6.09 -1.29 11.72
CA PHE A 223 6.64 -0.16 12.47
C PHE A 223 8.18 -0.14 12.50
N ILE A 224 8.86 -1.29 12.34
CA ILE A 224 10.33 -1.38 12.24
C ILE A 224 10.87 -0.49 11.12
N TYR A 225 10.08 -0.32 10.06
CA TYR A 225 10.49 0.31 8.81
C TYR A 225 10.06 1.78 8.72
N LEU A 226 9.18 2.23 9.62
CA LEU A 226 8.61 3.59 9.62
C LEU A 226 9.36 4.56 10.55
N ASN A 227 10.67 4.40 10.71
CA ASN A 227 11.45 5.16 11.71
C ASN A 227 11.46 6.69 11.46
N THR A 228 11.19 7.14 10.23
CA THR A 228 11.05 8.55 9.82
C THR A 228 9.65 9.11 10.04
N LEU A 229 8.68 8.27 10.42
CA LEU A 229 7.29 8.65 10.60
C LEU A 229 7.17 9.68 11.74
N LYS A 230 6.74 10.90 11.41
CA LYS A 230 6.50 11.99 12.37
C LYS A 230 5.06 11.98 12.88
N ARG A 231 4.13 11.36 12.16
CA ARG A 231 2.70 11.30 12.51
C ARG A 231 2.12 9.92 12.21
N LEU A 232 1.45 9.33 13.20
CA LEU A 232 0.74 8.06 13.14
C LEU A 232 -0.69 8.30 13.58
N GLU A 233 -1.64 7.95 12.73
CA GLU A 233 -3.07 8.10 13.02
C GLU A 233 -3.81 6.83 12.62
N GLU A 234 -4.57 6.27 13.54
CA GLU A 234 -5.41 5.09 13.34
C GLU A 234 -6.70 5.23 14.15
N THR A 235 -7.84 4.89 13.55
CA THR A 235 -9.17 5.08 14.17
C THR A 235 -10.14 3.99 13.74
N ASN A 236 -11.01 3.56 14.66
CA ASN A 236 -12.12 2.61 14.42
C ASN A 236 -11.67 1.19 14.00
N GLN A 237 -10.48 0.77 14.43
CA GLN A 237 -10.09 -0.64 14.36
C GLN A 237 -10.75 -1.36 15.51
N LYS A 238 -11.83 -2.12 15.25
CA LYS A 238 -12.63 -2.88 16.25
C LYS A 238 -11.82 -3.51 17.40
N SER A 239 -10.58 -3.94 17.14
CA SER A 239 -9.57 -4.27 18.15
C SER A 239 -8.17 -4.16 17.54
N LEU A 240 -7.35 -3.22 18.04
CA LEU A 240 -5.96 -3.02 17.65
C LEU A 240 -5.00 -3.52 18.73
N ASN A 241 -4.01 -4.32 18.32
CA ASN A 241 -2.88 -4.70 19.15
C ASN A 241 -1.61 -4.03 18.61
N LEU A 242 -1.00 -3.14 19.39
CA LEU A 242 0.25 -2.49 19.02
C LEU A 242 1.44 -3.45 19.23
N PRO A 243 2.27 -3.67 18.20
CA PRO A 243 3.50 -4.47 18.35
C PRO A 243 4.60 -3.70 19.08
N LYS A 244 5.56 -4.44 19.63
CA LYS A 244 6.72 -3.88 20.37
C LYS A 244 7.57 -2.91 19.53
N SER A 245 7.64 -3.15 18.24
CA SER A 245 8.29 -2.29 17.26
C SER A 245 7.75 -0.88 17.17
N ILE A 246 6.60 -0.54 17.76
CA ILE A 246 6.15 0.85 17.84
C ILE A 246 7.26 1.75 18.39
N GLY A 247 8.11 1.23 19.28
CA GLY A 247 9.26 1.95 19.80
C GLY A 247 10.36 2.30 18.79
N SER A 248 10.32 1.77 17.57
CA SER A 248 11.27 2.09 16.51
C SER A 248 10.91 3.37 15.73
N LEU A 249 9.72 3.95 15.96
CA LEU A 249 9.29 5.22 15.35
C LEU A 249 9.97 6.43 16.01
N LYS A 250 11.30 6.52 15.92
CA LYS A 250 12.10 7.50 16.66
C LYS A 250 11.81 8.95 16.29
N GLU A 251 11.27 9.21 15.10
CA GLU A 251 10.87 10.54 14.65
C GLU A 251 9.42 10.91 14.98
N LEU A 252 8.65 10.02 15.64
CA LEU A 252 7.23 10.25 15.87
C LEU A 252 6.98 11.41 16.82
N LYS A 253 6.20 12.39 16.36
CA LYS A 253 5.77 13.59 17.09
C LYS A 253 4.28 13.56 17.42
N TYR A 254 3.46 13.02 16.51
CA TYR A 254 2.00 13.00 16.65
C TYR A 254 1.50 11.56 16.56
N CYS A 255 0.80 11.08 17.58
CA CYS A 255 0.19 9.76 17.60
C CYS A 255 -1.28 9.86 18.01
N THR A 256 -2.19 9.42 17.15
CA THR A 256 -3.63 9.31 17.45
C THR A 256 -4.07 7.87 17.22
N LEU A 257 -4.64 7.24 18.24
CA LEU A 257 -5.12 5.86 18.20
C LEU A 257 -6.53 5.79 18.79
N ILE A 258 -7.44 6.60 18.28
CA ILE A 258 -8.77 6.84 18.87
C ILE A 258 -9.72 5.68 18.51
N ASP A 259 -10.53 5.23 19.47
CA ASP A 259 -11.57 4.21 19.23
C ASP A 259 -11.06 2.93 18.55
N ASN A 260 -9.98 2.36 19.08
CA ASN A 260 -9.33 1.16 18.54
C ASN A 260 -9.44 -0.07 19.44
N GLY A 261 -10.25 -0.01 20.51
CA GLY A 261 -10.41 -1.11 21.45
C GLY A 261 -9.11 -1.57 22.13
N ILE A 262 -8.10 -0.69 22.25
CA ILE A 262 -6.79 -1.01 22.83
C ILE A 262 -6.95 -1.26 24.32
N ARG A 263 -6.48 -2.41 24.81
CA ARG A 263 -6.52 -2.78 26.24
C ARG A 263 -5.22 -2.53 26.99
N ASN A 264 -4.09 -2.73 26.30
CA ASN A 264 -2.75 -2.57 26.84
C ASN A 264 -1.84 -1.92 25.78
N LEU A 265 -0.93 -1.06 26.23
CA LEU A 265 0.13 -0.52 25.39
C LEU A 265 1.42 -1.34 25.58
N PRO A 266 2.18 -1.62 24.51
CA PRO A 266 3.52 -2.17 24.64
C PRO A 266 4.42 -1.15 25.36
N PRO A 267 5.24 -1.57 26.35
CA PRO A 267 6.15 -0.66 27.05
C PRO A 267 7.07 0.15 26.12
N GLU A 268 7.37 -0.38 24.94
CA GLU A 268 8.22 0.23 23.93
C GLU A 268 7.68 1.58 23.40
N ILE A 269 6.38 1.87 23.56
CA ILE A 269 5.82 3.21 23.27
C ILE A 269 6.50 4.33 24.07
N CYS A 270 7.10 3.99 25.22
CA CYS A 270 7.85 4.93 26.06
C CYS A 270 9.20 5.35 25.45
N SER A 271 9.61 4.71 24.35
CA SER A 271 10.89 5.03 23.68
C SER A 271 10.75 6.06 22.56
N LEU A 272 9.56 6.66 22.43
CA LEU A 272 9.21 7.70 21.45
C LEU A 272 9.57 9.10 21.98
N GLU A 273 10.86 9.36 22.17
CA GLU A 273 11.39 10.58 22.83
C GLU A 273 11.03 11.89 22.13
N LYS A 274 10.61 11.83 20.86
CA LYS A 274 10.17 12.99 20.06
C LYS A 274 8.67 13.26 20.13
N LEU A 275 7.90 12.44 20.86
CA LEU A 275 6.45 12.55 20.91
C LEU A 275 5.99 13.83 21.61
N GLU A 276 5.21 14.63 20.88
CA GLU A 276 4.65 15.92 21.33
C GLU A 276 3.15 15.80 21.59
N TYR A 277 2.45 14.92 20.88
CA TYR A 277 1.01 14.74 20.95
C TYR A 277 0.63 13.26 20.98
N LEU A 278 -0.11 12.85 22.01
CA LEU A 278 -0.63 11.49 22.16
C LEU A 278 -2.14 11.51 22.48
N ASP A 279 -2.95 10.96 21.57
CA ASP A 279 -4.38 10.74 21.79
C ASP A 279 -4.72 9.25 21.77
N LEU A 280 -5.14 8.75 22.92
CA LEU A 280 -5.55 7.37 23.16
C LEU A 280 -7.03 7.31 23.60
N SER A 281 -7.82 8.35 23.31
CA SER A 281 -9.20 8.41 23.77
C SER A 281 -10.08 7.31 23.15
N TRP A 282 -11.18 6.99 23.85
CA TRP A 282 -12.15 5.98 23.41
C TRP A 282 -11.56 4.57 23.28
N ASN A 283 -10.59 4.20 24.12
CA ASN A 283 -10.06 2.84 24.18
C ASN A 283 -10.54 2.10 25.43
N GLN A 284 -9.96 0.93 25.70
CA GLN A 284 -10.27 0.07 26.85
C GLN A 284 -9.08 -0.02 27.81
N LEU A 285 -8.27 1.04 27.90
CA LEU A 285 -7.04 1.03 28.69
C LEU A 285 -7.38 0.98 30.18
N THR A 286 -6.77 0.03 30.89
CA THR A 286 -6.87 -0.07 32.36
C THR A 286 -5.64 0.47 33.07
N ASN A 287 -4.52 0.59 32.35
CA ASN A 287 -3.27 1.16 32.82
C ASN A 287 -2.53 1.85 31.66
N ILE A 288 -1.50 2.61 32.03
CA ILE A 288 -0.56 3.26 31.11
C ILE A 288 0.85 2.90 31.58
N PRO A 289 1.77 2.47 30.70
CA PRO A 289 3.15 2.21 31.07
C PRO A 289 3.80 3.44 31.72
N ASP A 290 4.43 3.25 32.88
CA ASP A 290 5.08 4.32 33.66
C ASP A 290 6.07 5.17 32.84
N GLY A 291 6.72 4.57 31.84
CA GLY A 291 7.68 5.27 30.99
C GLY A 291 7.07 6.37 30.10
N ILE A 292 5.75 6.38 29.87
CA ILE A 292 5.08 7.47 29.13
C ILE A 292 5.28 8.80 29.84
N PHE A 293 5.37 8.80 31.17
CA PHE A 293 5.56 10.01 31.96
C PHE A 293 6.99 10.58 31.90
N ASN A 294 7.91 9.86 31.24
CA ASN A 294 9.28 10.33 30.97
C ASN A 294 9.41 10.99 29.58
N LEU A 295 8.33 11.06 28.79
CA LEU A 295 8.36 11.67 27.46
C LEU A 295 8.42 13.20 27.59
N GLU A 296 9.63 13.73 27.71
CA GLU A 296 9.86 15.14 28.05
C GLU A 296 9.26 16.12 27.06
N LYS A 297 9.05 15.74 25.79
CA LYS A 297 8.49 16.62 24.76
C LYS A 297 6.96 16.61 24.68
N LEU A 298 6.30 15.76 25.46
CA LEU A 298 4.84 15.57 25.36
C LEU A 298 4.11 16.83 25.86
N GLU A 299 3.38 17.49 24.96
CA GLU A 299 2.60 18.70 25.25
C GLU A 299 1.10 18.41 25.38
N TYR A 300 0.61 17.35 24.73
CA TYR A 300 -0.79 16.96 24.76
C TYR A 300 -0.93 15.47 25.05
N LEU A 301 -1.76 15.14 26.05
CA LEU A 301 -2.12 13.77 26.41
C LEU A 301 -3.64 13.65 26.60
N ASN A 302 -4.27 12.82 25.78
CA ASN A 302 -5.69 12.50 25.92
C ASN A 302 -5.88 11.01 26.21
N LEU A 303 -6.38 10.72 27.40
CA LEU A 303 -6.74 9.38 27.88
C LEU A 303 -8.25 9.30 28.19
N SER A 304 -9.06 10.26 27.73
CA SER A 304 -10.49 10.30 28.00
C SER A 304 -11.21 9.07 27.43
N HIS A 305 -12.34 8.69 28.04
CA HIS A 305 -13.14 7.54 27.61
C HIS A 305 -12.32 6.23 27.57
N ASN A 306 -11.69 5.90 28.70
CA ASN A 306 -10.97 4.64 28.92
C ASN A 306 -11.47 3.98 30.23
N ASN A 307 -10.79 2.94 30.70
CA ASN A 307 -11.16 2.17 31.90
C ASN A 307 -10.20 2.42 33.07
N LEU A 308 -9.47 3.54 33.10
CA LEU A 308 -8.51 3.86 34.16
C LEU A 308 -9.25 4.05 35.50
N ASP A 309 -8.77 3.41 36.55
CA ASP A 309 -9.35 3.50 37.91
C ASP A 309 -8.57 4.45 38.83
N LYS A 310 -7.33 4.79 38.45
CA LYS A 310 -6.41 5.63 39.20
C LYS A 310 -5.63 6.56 38.27
N ILE A 311 -5.21 7.69 38.82
CA ILE A 311 -4.25 8.60 38.17
C ILE A 311 -2.84 8.15 38.54
N PRO A 312 -1.95 7.88 37.56
CA PRO A 312 -0.57 7.52 37.84
C PRO A 312 0.17 8.63 38.60
N LEU A 313 0.89 8.26 39.68
CA LEU A 313 1.57 9.23 40.54
C LEU A 313 2.64 10.06 39.79
N LYS A 314 3.23 9.48 38.74
CA LYS A 314 4.27 10.09 37.90
C LYS A 314 3.72 11.05 36.84
N LEU A 315 2.39 11.23 36.74
CA LEU A 315 1.80 12.13 35.75
C LEU A 315 2.33 13.57 35.88
N GLY A 316 2.68 14.00 37.09
CA GLY A 316 3.30 15.30 37.35
C GLY A 316 4.73 15.46 36.84
N ASP A 317 5.38 14.39 36.38
CA ASP A 317 6.75 14.41 35.86
C ASP A 317 6.82 14.93 34.40
N LEU A 318 5.67 15.03 33.73
CA LEU A 318 5.55 15.56 32.36
C LEU A 318 5.67 17.10 32.32
N LYS A 319 6.91 17.59 32.38
CA LYS A 319 7.25 19.01 32.52
C LYS A 319 6.71 19.94 31.42
N ASN A 320 6.52 19.42 30.20
CA ASN A 320 6.06 20.22 29.06
C ASN A 320 4.57 20.00 28.74
N LEU A 321 3.86 19.20 29.53
CA LEU A 321 2.44 18.94 29.27
C LEU A 321 1.63 20.22 29.45
N ARG A 322 0.80 20.53 28.47
CA ARG A 322 -0.07 21.71 28.45
C ARG A 322 -1.53 21.33 28.50
N GLU A 323 -1.88 20.20 27.90
CA GLU A 323 -3.27 19.73 27.85
C GLU A 323 -3.36 18.27 28.28
N LEU A 324 -4.22 18.02 29.28
CA LEU A 324 -4.52 16.69 29.79
C LEU A 324 -6.03 16.46 29.83
N LYS A 325 -6.46 15.32 29.28
CA LYS A 325 -7.86 14.86 29.33
C LYS A 325 -7.94 13.46 29.93
N LEU A 326 -8.71 13.32 31.00
CA LEU A 326 -8.98 12.10 31.75
C LEU A 326 -10.49 11.81 31.88
N ASN A 327 -11.36 12.68 31.36
CA ASN A 327 -12.81 12.53 31.49
C ASN A 327 -13.34 11.22 30.93
N GLY A 328 -14.38 10.67 31.55
CA GLY A 328 -14.98 9.40 31.12
C GLY A 328 -14.12 8.18 31.46
N ASN A 329 -13.30 8.26 32.51
CA ASN A 329 -12.64 7.12 33.15
C ASN A 329 -13.34 6.73 34.47
N ASN A 330 -12.86 5.68 35.15
CA ASN A 330 -13.37 5.20 36.43
C ASN A 330 -12.55 5.72 37.64
N ILE A 331 -11.93 6.89 37.49
CA ILE A 331 -11.03 7.48 38.50
C ILE A 331 -11.83 7.88 39.73
N LYS A 332 -11.45 7.36 40.90
CA LYS A 332 -12.13 7.63 42.18
C LYS A 332 -11.45 8.69 43.03
N GLU A 333 -10.14 8.83 42.87
CA GLU A 333 -9.30 9.68 43.72
C GLU A 333 -8.35 10.51 42.85
N ILE A 334 -8.21 11.78 43.22
CA ILE A 334 -7.24 12.70 42.61
C ILE A 334 -6.08 12.83 43.61
N PRO A 335 -4.85 12.42 43.24
CA PRO A 335 -3.73 12.52 44.15
C PRO A 335 -3.35 14.00 44.37
N PRO A 336 -2.92 14.41 45.58
CA PRO A 336 -2.54 15.80 45.85
C PRO A 336 -1.43 16.33 44.93
N THR A 337 -0.55 15.43 44.45
CA THR A 337 0.49 15.78 43.47
C THR A 337 -0.08 16.29 42.14
N LEU A 338 -1.31 15.90 41.80
CA LEU A 338 -1.99 16.40 40.61
C LEU A 338 -2.60 17.77 40.82
N GLU A 339 -3.00 18.16 42.04
CA GLU A 339 -3.59 19.48 42.28
C GLU A 339 -2.63 20.60 41.91
N TYR A 340 -1.35 20.45 42.28
CA TYR A 340 -0.31 21.42 41.91
C TYR A 340 0.01 21.38 40.41
N PHE A 341 0.11 20.18 39.84
CA PHE A 341 0.40 19.98 38.42
C PHE A 341 -0.73 20.50 37.52
N ALA A 342 -1.99 20.28 37.89
CA ALA A 342 -3.15 20.72 37.11
C ALA A 342 -3.19 22.25 36.94
N ASN A 343 -2.67 23.00 37.90
CA ASN A 343 -2.54 24.46 37.80
C ASN A 343 -1.47 24.91 36.78
N SER A 344 -0.51 24.03 36.43
CA SER A 344 0.47 24.30 35.37
C SER A 344 -0.05 24.02 33.96
N LEU A 345 -1.19 23.32 33.85
CA LEU A 345 -1.79 22.96 32.57
C LEU A 345 -2.60 24.12 32.00
N ARG A 346 -2.51 24.30 30.68
CA ARG A 346 -3.37 25.23 29.93
C ARG A 346 -4.82 24.74 29.88
N LYS A 347 -5.02 23.42 29.78
CA LYS A 347 -6.35 22.79 29.83
C LYS A 347 -6.29 21.47 30.58
N PHE A 348 -7.24 21.30 31.51
CA PHE A 348 -7.42 20.08 32.27
C PHE A 348 -8.89 19.68 32.27
N LYS A 349 -9.19 18.42 31.95
CA LYS A 349 -10.52 17.82 32.05
C LYS A 349 -10.41 16.45 32.70
N ILE A 350 -11.21 16.17 33.73
CA ILE A 350 -11.26 14.89 34.44
C ILE A 350 -12.70 14.38 34.58
#